data_AF-A0AAV2SLT6-F1
#
_entry.id   AF-A0AAV2SLT6-F1
#
_cell.length_a   1.000
_cell.length_b   1.000
_cell.length_c   1.000
_cell.angle_alpha   90.00
_cell.angle_beta   90.00
_cell.angle_gamma   90.00
#
_symmetry.space_group_name_H-M   'P 1'
#
loop_
_entity.id
_entity.type
_entity.pdbx_description
1 polymer ?
#
loop_
_entity_poly.entity_id
_entity_poly.type
_entity_poly.pdbx_seq_one_letter_code
_entity_poly.pdbx_strand_id
1 'polypeptide(L)'
;RSNFEATPPPILIDNGLAVLENDKIERHIMKNIPGGHNLFIQDKDTATRTENVYSKFKLMLLKRDDPSKNVVLSYLRKVNEHLETSGTRFLTGDTMCCFDCELMPKLQHIRVAGNYNLSALIFFY
;
A
#
# COMPACT_ATOMS: atom_id res chain seq x y z
N ARG A 1 -25.43 -18.07 15.60
CA ARG A 1 -25.14 -16.86 14.78
C ARG A 1 -23.64 -16.65 14.84
N SER A 2 -22.94 -16.80 13.72
CA SER A 2 -21.49 -16.62 13.67
C SER A 2 -21.16 -15.13 13.61
N ASN A 3 -20.21 -14.67 14.41
CA ASN A 3 -19.78 -13.27 14.58
C ASN A 3 -19.24 -12.56 13.30
N PHE A 4 -19.44 -13.13 12.11
CA PHE A 4 -19.00 -12.56 10.83
C PHE A 4 -19.92 -11.46 10.29
N GLU A 5 -21.18 -11.38 10.73
CA GLU A 5 -22.16 -10.45 10.16
C GLU A 5 -21.90 -8.96 10.46
N ALA A 6 -21.07 -8.65 11.46
CA ALA A 6 -20.84 -7.27 11.90
C ALA A 6 -19.46 -6.69 11.51
N THR A 7 -18.50 -7.53 11.11
CA THR A 7 -17.14 -7.05 10.77
C THR A 7 -16.95 -7.04 9.25
N PRO A 8 -16.64 -5.89 8.65
CA PRO A 8 -16.36 -5.83 7.22
C PRO A 8 -15.07 -6.60 6.90
N PRO A 9 -14.96 -7.23 5.71
CA PRO A 9 -13.70 -7.78 5.22
C PRO A 9 -12.56 -6.72 5.20
N PRO A 10 -11.29 -7.14 5.26
CA PRO A 10 -10.81 -8.52 5.23
C PRO A 10 -10.93 -9.28 6.57
N ILE A 11 -11.09 -10.60 6.48
CA ILE A 11 -11.10 -11.53 7.62
C ILE A 11 -10.16 -12.68 7.30
N LEU A 12 -9.27 -13.03 8.23
CA LEU A 12 -8.39 -14.20 8.11
C LEU A 12 -8.97 -15.36 8.89
N ILE A 13 -9.05 -16.54 8.25
CA ILE A 13 -9.44 -17.79 8.91
C ILE A 13 -8.28 -18.78 8.76
N ASP A 14 -7.71 -19.21 9.87
CA ASP A 14 -6.58 -20.15 9.93
C ASP A 14 -6.94 -21.31 10.88
N ASN A 15 -7.12 -22.52 10.33
CA ASN A 15 -7.48 -23.72 11.09
C ASN A 15 -8.69 -23.53 12.04
N GLY A 16 -9.69 -22.75 11.61
CA GLY A 16 -10.90 -22.44 12.39
C GLY A 16 -10.78 -21.24 13.32
N LEU A 17 -9.59 -20.66 13.49
CA LEU A 17 -9.40 -19.38 14.17
C LEU A 17 -9.73 -18.22 13.23
N ALA A 18 -10.72 -17.41 13.59
CA ALA A 18 -11.07 -16.19 12.87
C ALA A 18 -10.37 -14.97 13.48
N VAL A 19 -9.61 -14.24 12.66
CA VAL A 19 -8.94 -12.98 13.00
C VAL A 19 -9.59 -11.86 12.20
N LEU A 20 -10.23 -10.92 12.92
CA LEU A 20 -11.18 -9.98 12.32
C LEU A 20 -10.64 -8.54 12.16
N GLU A 21 -9.68 -8.14 12.98
CA GLU A 21 -9.11 -6.78 12.94
C GLU A 21 -7.83 -6.76 12.11
N ASN A 22 -7.67 -5.78 11.21
CA ASN A 22 -6.53 -5.69 10.29
C ASN A 22 -5.17 -5.80 11.00
N ASP A 23 -4.94 -5.03 12.07
CA ASP A 23 -3.68 -5.07 12.82
C ASP A 23 -3.41 -6.45 13.44
N LYS A 24 -4.47 -7.18 13.81
CA LYS A 24 -4.38 -8.55 14.31
C LYS A 24 -4.12 -9.54 13.18
N ILE A 25 -4.71 -9.33 12.01
CA ILE A 25 -4.48 -10.12 10.79
C ILE A 25 -2.99 -10.01 10.41
N GLU A 26 -2.45 -8.80 10.30
CA GLU A 26 -1.04 -8.58 9.99
C GLU A 26 -0.13 -9.24 11.01
N ARG A 27 -0.40 -9.04 12.31
CA ARG A 27 0.36 -9.68 13.39
C ARG A 27 0.27 -11.20 13.34
N HIS A 28 -0.88 -11.77 12.97
CA HIS A 28 -1.06 -13.20 12.82
C HIS A 28 -0.22 -13.74 11.66
N ILE A 29 -0.24 -13.07 10.50
CA ILE A 29 0.59 -13.44 9.35
C ILE A 29 2.07 -13.39 9.74
N MET A 30 2.50 -12.31 10.39
CA MET A 30 3.90 -12.13 10.78
C MET A 30 4.40 -13.25 11.72
N LYS A 31 3.60 -13.66 12.70
CA LYS A 31 4.04 -14.54 13.79
C LYS A 31 3.71 -16.02 13.58
N ASN A 32 2.57 -16.32 12.96
CA ASN A 32 2.01 -17.67 12.96
C ASN A 32 2.07 -18.34 11.58
N ILE A 33 2.23 -17.58 10.50
CA ILE A 33 2.32 -18.13 9.14
C ILE A 33 3.79 -18.36 8.76
N PRO A 34 4.15 -19.56 8.23
CA PRO A 34 5.50 -19.84 7.78
C PRO A 34 6.01 -18.81 6.78
N GLY A 35 7.21 -18.27 7.01
CA GLY A 35 7.80 -17.21 6.19
C GLY A 35 7.27 -15.80 6.46
N GLY A 36 6.23 -15.64 7.30
CA GLY A 36 5.65 -14.33 7.62
C GLY A 36 6.67 -13.33 8.15
N HIS A 37 7.54 -13.73 9.08
CA HIS A 37 8.60 -12.86 9.61
C HIS A 37 9.54 -12.26 8.54
N ASN A 38 9.76 -12.94 7.42
CA ASN A 38 10.59 -12.43 6.32
C ASN A 38 9.86 -11.38 5.47
N LEU A 39 8.52 -11.41 5.47
CA LEU A 39 7.70 -10.45 4.74
C LEU A 39 7.60 -9.11 5.49
N PHE A 40 7.54 -9.14 6.81
CA PHE A 40 7.36 -7.94 7.65
C PHE A 40 8.71 -7.31 8.01
N ILE A 41 9.28 -6.58 7.05
CA ILE A 41 10.54 -5.84 7.22
C ILE A 41 10.30 -4.53 7.99
N GLN A 42 11.22 -4.19 8.89
CA GLN A 42 11.21 -2.92 9.61
C GLN A 42 12.16 -1.93 8.95
N ASP A 43 11.63 -1.06 8.10
CA ASP A 43 12.38 0.01 7.45
C ASP A 43 11.66 1.35 7.62
N LYS A 44 12.21 2.21 8.50
CA LYS A 44 11.57 3.49 8.85
C LYS A 44 11.57 4.47 7.68
N ASP A 45 12.62 4.48 6.87
CA ASP A 45 12.73 5.40 5.74
C ASP A 45 11.68 5.06 4.67
N THR A 46 11.59 3.78 4.30
CA THR A 46 10.57 3.26 3.38
C THR A 46 9.17 3.57 3.90
N ALA A 47 8.89 3.29 5.18
CA ALA A 47 7.59 3.59 5.79
C ALA A 47 7.21 5.07 5.66
N THR A 48 8.16 5.99 5.94
CA THR A 48 7.94 7.44 5.81
C THR A 48 7.77 7.91 4.36
N ARG A 49 8.37 7.21 3.39
CA ARG A 49 8.22 7.56 1.97
C ARG A 49 6.91 7.08 1.36
N THR A 50 6.41 5.93 1.81
CA THR A 50 5.19 5.32 1.29
C THR A 50 3.93 5.72 2.04
N GLU A 51 4.06 6.25 3.27
CA GLU A 51 2.92 6.78 4.00
C GLU A 51 2.22 7.91 3.23
N ASN A 52 0.94 8.12 3.53
CA ASN A 52 0.13 9.23 3.03
C ASN A 52 -0.11 9.30 1.51
N VAL A 53 0.57 8.50 0.66
CA VAL A 53 0.35 8.46 -0.80
C VAL A 53 -1.14 8.33 -1.13
N TYR A 54 -1.82 7.37 -0.51
CA TYR A 54 -3.23 7.12 -0.77
C TYR A 54 -4.17 8.15 -0.14
N SER A 55 -3.82 8.73 1.03
CA SER A 55 -4.65 9.76 1.66
C SER A 55 -4.66 11.03 0.81
N LYS A 56 -3.51 11.42 0.24
CA LYS A 56 -3.42 12.54 -0.72
C LYS A 56 -4.16 12.23 -2.02
N PHE A 57 -4.08 11.00 -2.52
CA PHE A 57 -4.85 10.58 -3.70
C PHE A 57 -6.36 10.70 -3.49
N LYS A 58 -6.89 10.21 -2.35
CA LYS A 58 -8.32 10.39 -2.00
C LYS A 58 -8.71 11.86 -1.98
N LEU A 59 -7.88 12.72 -1.38
CA LEU A 59 -8.15 14.16 -1.35
C LEU A 59 -8.18 14.78 -2.76
N MET A 60 -7.27 14.33 -3.64
CA MET A 60 -7.24 14.76 -5.04
C MET A 60 -8.52 14.34 -5.79
N LEU A 61 -9.02 13.13 -5.58
CA LEU A 61 -10.28 12.68 -6.19
C LEU A 61 -11.50 13.50 -5.75
N LEU A 62 -11.48 14.04 -4.51
CA LEU A 62 -12.52 14.92 -3.98
C LEU A 62 -12.42 16.34 -4.54
N LYS A 63 -11.21 16.93 -4.54
CA LYS A 63 -10.99 18.32 -4.95
C LYS A 63 -10.95 18.51 -6.46
N ARG A 64 -10.28 17.59 -7.16
CA ARG A 64 -10.08 17.58 -8.62
C ARG A 64 -9.40 18.85 -9.17
N ASP A 65 -8.58 19.49 -8.35
CA ASP A 65 -7.84 20.71 -8.69
C ASP A 65 -6.35 20.42 -8.92
N ASP A 66 -5.67 21.28 -9.68
CA ASP A 66 -4.24 21.09 -9.98
C ASP A 66 -3.32 21.12 -8.74
N PRO A 67 -3.59 21.94 -7.70
CA PRO A 67 -2.82 21.87 -6.47
C PRO A 67 -2.83 20.47 -5.81
N SER A 68 -3.99 19.81 -5.69
CA SER A 68 -4.03 18.47 -5.10
C SER A 68 -3.39 17.41 -5.99
N LYS A 69 -3.47 17.55 -7.32
CA LYS A 69 -2.72 16.70 -8.27
C LYS A 69 -1.21 16.82 -8.05
N ASN A 70 -0.71 18.04 -7.94
CA ASN A 70 0.71 18.32 -7.72
C ASN A 70 1.19 17.74 -6.38
N VAL A 71 0.34 17.75 -5.35
CA VAL A 71 0.66 17.06 -4.09
C VAL A 71 0.83 15.56 -4.31
N VAL A 72 -0.11 14.87 -4.98
CA VAL A 72 0.04 13.44 -5.28
C VAL A 72 1.32 13.17 -6.08
N LEU A 73 1.59 13.95 -7.12
CA LEU A 73 2.80 13.84 -7.94
C LEU A 73 4.09 13.98 -7.11
N SER A 74 4.12 14.91 -6.14
CA SER A 74 5.29 15.08 -5.27
C SER A 74 5.55 13.85 -4.37
N TYR A 75 4.50 13.16 -3.91
CA TYR A 75 4.65 11.92 -3.15
C TYR A 75 5.09 10.76 -4.05
N LEU A 76 4.51 10.64 -5.26
CA LEU A 76 4.94 9.63 -6.22
C LEU A 76 6.40 9.82 -6.64
N ARG A 77 6.86 11.07 -6.77
CA ARG A 77 8.26 11.39 -7.06
C ARG A 77 9.20 10.90 -5.96
N LYS A 78 8.84 11.09 -4.68
CA LYS A 78 9.65 10.59 -3.54
C LYS A 78 9.78 9.06 -3.55
N VAL A 79 8.72 8.35 -3.94
CA VAL A 79 8.75 6.89 -4.11
C VAL A 79 9.67 6.51 -5.28
N ASN A 80 9.57 7.23 -6.40
CA ASN A 80 10.44 7.01 -7.55
C ASN A 80 11.92 7.23 -7.21
N GLU A 81 12.24 8.36 -6.58
CA GLU A 81 13.61 8.70 -6.14
C GLU A 81 14.17 7.63 -5.20
N HIS A 82 13.34 7.05 -4.33
CA HIS A 82 13.73 5.94 -3.45
C HIS A 82 14.13 4.70 -4.23
N LEU A 83 13.29 4.27 -5.17
CA LEU A 83 13.55 3.10 -6.01
C LEU A 83 14.77 3.29 -6.93
N GLU A 84 14.93 4.49 -7.49
CA GLU A 84 16.11 4.84 -8.29
C GLU A 84 17.39 4.81 -7.45
N THR A 85 17.34 5.33 -6.23
CA THR A 85 18.50 5.35 -5.31
C THR A 85 18.85 3.96 -4.81
N SER A 86 17.85 3.13 -4.50
CA SER A 86 18.10 1.76 -4.01
C SER A 86 18.64 0.86 -5.12
N GLY A 87 18.21 1.08 -6.37
CA GLY A 87 18.59 0.24 -7.51
C GLY A 87 18.07 -1.20 -7.41
N THR A 88 17.06 -1.42 -6.57
CA THR A 88 16.50 -2.75 -6.26
C THR A 88 15.17 -2.96 -6.98
N ARG A 89 14.76 -4.22 -7.13
CA ARG A 89 13.47 -4.54 -7.76
C ARG A 89 12.25 -4.06 -6.97
N PHE A 90 12.31 -4.11 -5.64
CA PHE A 90 11.24 -3.75 -4.72
C PHE A 90 11.73 -2.70 -3.71
N LEU A 91 10.83 -2.20 -2.85
CA LEU A 91 11.10 -1.07 -1.97
C LEU A 91 12.26 -1.28 -0.99
N THR A 92 12.55 -2.51 -0.59
CA THR A 92 13.60 -2.84 0.40
C THR A 92 14.60 -3.89 -0.10
N GLY A 93 14.60 -4.22 -1.39
CA GLY A 93 15.47 -5.27 -1.94
C GLY A 93 14.88 -5.97 -3.16
N ASP A 94 15.39 -7.17 -3.47
CA ASP A 94 14.95 -7.95 -4.65
C ASP A 94 13.85 -8.97 -4.35
N THR A 95 13.40 -9.01 -3.10
CA THR A 95 12.24 -9.81 -2.65
C THR A 95 11.16 -8.90 -2.10
N MET A 96 9.91 -9.25 -2.36
CA MET A 96 8.73 -8.49 -1.92
C MET A 96 8.59 -8.50 -0.40
N CYS A 97 8.19 -7.36 0.18
CA CYS A 97 7.91 -7.19 1.60
C CYS A 97 6.51 -6.58 1.85
N CYS A 98 6.16 -6.37 3.12
CA CYS A 98 4.90 -5.77 3.54
C CYS A 98 4.64 -4.38 2.94
N PHE A 99 5.68 -3.57 2.75
CA PHE A 99 5.53 -2.24 2.13
C PHE A 99 5.09 -2.33 0.67
N ASP A 100 5.60 -3.31 -0.07
CA ASP A 100 5.21 -3.53 -1.46
C ASP A 100 3.74 -3.97 -1.56
N CYS A 101 3.34 -4.91 -0.69
CA CYS A 101 1.96 -5.38 -0.56
C CYS A 101 0.99 -4.26 -0.21
N GLU A 102 1.44 -3.25 0.54
CA GLU A 102 0.65 -2.08 0.88
C GLU A 102 0.61 -1.05 -0.26
N LEU A 103 1.76 -0.76 -0.89
CA LEU A 103 1.90 0.33 -1.86
C LEU A 103 1.39 -0.04 -3.25
N MET A 104 1.69 -1.25 -3.76
CA MET A 104 1.37 -1.62 -5.14
C MET A 104 -0.15 -1.59 -5.45
N PRO A 105 -1.05 -2.08 -4.58
CA PRO A 105 -2.49 -1.93 -4.81
C PRO A 105 -2.92 -0.47 -4.87
N LYS A 106 -2.32 0.41 -4.03
CA LYS A 106 -2.59 1.85 -4.03
C LYS A 106 -2.12 2.50 -5.32
N LEU A 107 -0.92 2.15 -5.81
CA LEU A 107 -0.40 2.63 -7.09
C LEU A 107 -1.30 2.19 -8.25
N GLN A 108 -1.82 0.97 -8.22
CA GLN A 108 -2.77 0.49 -9.21
C GLN A 108 -4.09 1.28 -9.18
N HIS A 109 -4.63 1.58 -7.98
CA HIS A 109 -5.79 2.46 -7.85
C HIS A 109 -5.51 3.86 -8.41
N ILE A 110 -4.33 4.43 -8.12
CA ILE A 110 -3.91 5.73 -8.66
C ILE A 110 -3.85 5.68 -10.17
N ARG A 111 -3.25 4.65 -10.77
CA ARG A 111 -3.16 4.49 -12.21
C ARG A 111 -4.55 4.41 -12.86
N VAL A 112 -5.41 3.54 -12.34
CA VAL A 112 -6.74 3.29 -12.95
C VAL A 112 -7.67 4.47 -12.72
N ALA A 113 -7.90 4.88 -11.47
CA ALA A 113 -8.84 5.96 -11.16
C ALA A 113 -8.27 7.36 -11.45
N GLY A 114 -6.94 7.49 -11.46
CA GLY A 114 -6.25 8.70 -11.90
C GLY A 114 -6.42 8.93 -13.39
N ASN A 115 -6.32 7.92 -14.26
CA ASN A 115 -6.49 8.13 -15.71
C ASN A 115 -7.85 8.73 -16.11
N TYR A 116 -8.91 8.48 -15.33
CA TYR A 116 -10.22 9.10 -15.57
C TYR A 116 -10.28 10.59 -15.15
N ASN A 117 -9.34 11.07 -14.33
CA ASN A 117 -9.31 12.44 -13.76
C ASN A 117 -8.01 13.23 -14.05
N LEU A 118 -6.99 12.55 -14.57
CA LEU A 118 -5.62 12.99 -14.82
C LEU A 118 -5.28 12.50 -16.23
N SER A 119 -5.63 13.29 -17.23
CA SER A 119 -5.44 13.00 -18.65
C SER A 119 -3.96 12.88 -19.09
N ALA A 120 -3.01 12.66 -18.18
CA ALA A 120 -1.57 12.66 -18.48
C ALA A 120 -0.69 11.70 -17.63
N LEU A 121 -1.22 10.88 -16.73
CA LEU A 121 -0.39 9.89 -16.00
C LEU A 121 -0.30 8.56 -16.77
N ILE A 122 0.24 8.65 -17.97
CA ILE A 122 0.58 7.50 -18.81
C ILE A 122 1.98 7.01 -18.41
N PHE A 123 1.97 5.82 -17.82
CA PHE A 123 3.01 4.77 -17.79
C PHE A 123 4.24 4.99 -16.89
N PHE A 124 4.19 4.36 -15.71
CA PHE A 124 5.35 3.63 -15.22
C PHE A 124 5.37 2.27 -15.93
N TYR A 125 6.20 2.16 -16.96
CA TYR A 125 6.77 0.92 -17.51
C TYR A 125 8.22 1.21 -17.84
#